data_AF-A0A957ILP3-F1
#
_entry.id   AF-A0A957ILP3-F1
#
_cell.length_a   1.000
_cell.length_b   1.000
_cell.length_c   1.000
_cell.angle_alpha   90.00
_cell.angle_beta   90.00
_cell.angle_gamma   90.00
#
_symmetry.space_group_name_H-M   'P 1'
#
loop_
_entity.id
_entity.type
_entity.pdbx_description
1 polymer ?
#
loop_
_entity_poly.entity_id
_entity_poly.type
_entity_poly.pdbx_seq_one_letter_code
_entity_poly.pdbx_strand_id
1 'polypeptide(L)' 'AVPVAAYAVYQDGRLALDAFVGSPDGQRRIRVQGTGENAWELGAHLAQTAVSQGAMEILTHV' A
#
# COMPACT_ATOMS: atom_id res chain seq x y z
N ALA A 1 4.95 -5.52 -15.54
CA ALA A 1 5.35 -4.96 -14.23
C ALA A 1 4.08 -4.77 -13.41
N VAL A 2 4.12 -5.04 -12.10
CA VAL A 2 2.92 -4.86 -11.24
C VAL A 2 2.92 -3.41 -10.72
N PRO A 3 1.86 -2.61 -10.94
CA PRO A 3 1.83 -1.19 -10.61
C PRO A 3 1.56 -0.94 -9.11
N VAL A 4 2.52 -1.36 -8.29
CA VAL A 4 2.50 -1.25 -6.83
C VAL A 4 3.75 -0.52 -6.36
N ALA A 5 3.60 0.36 -5.38
CA ALA A 5 4.71 1.02 -4.71
C ALA A 5 4.49 1.03 -3.20
N ALA A 6 5.58 0.97 -2.45
CA ALA A 6 5.60 1.10 -1.00
C ALA A 6 6.91 1.78 -0.58
N TYR A 7 6.80 2.75 0.32
CA TYR A 7 7.94 3.47 0.88
C TYR A 7 7.74 3.65 2.38
N ALA A 8 8.74 3.26 3.17
CA ALA A 8 8.71 3.38 4.61
C ALA A 8 9.88 4.21 5.14
N VAL A 9 9.60 4.98 6.18
CA VAL A 9 10.61 5.66 7.02
C VAL A 9 10.57 5.04 8.41
N TYR A 10 11.74 4.72 8.95
CA TYR A 10 11.90 4.28 10.34
C TYR A 10 12.60 5.37 11.13
N GLN A 11 11.95 5.88 12.17
CA GLN A 11 12.50 6.93 13.02
C GLN A 11 11.96 6.77 14.44
N ASP A 12 12.84 6.94 15.44
CA ASP A 12 12.49 6.92 16.87
C ASP A 12 11.68 5.68 17.30
N GLY A 13 12.06 4.50 16.79
CA GLY A 13 11.39 3.25 17.11
C GLY A 13 10.11 2.96 16.32
N ARG A 14 9.69 3.87 15.44
CA ARG A 14 8.40 3.82 14.75
C ARG A 14 8.56 3.83 13.23
N LEU A 15 7.73 3.04 12.56
CA LEU A 15 7.60 3.06 11.09
C LEU A 15 6.47 3.99 10.68
N ALA A 16 6.69 4.72 9.59
CA ALA A 16 5.67 5.35 8.78
C ALA A 16 5.74 4.75 7.38
N LEU A 17 4.65 4.17 6.89
CA LEU A 17 4.56 3.51 5.59
C LEU A 17 3.52 4.20 4.72
N ASP A 18 3.93 4.60 3.52
CA ASP A 18 3.08 5.04 2.41
C ASP A 18 3.07 3.94 1.34
N ALA A 19 1.88 3.52 0.90
CA ALA A 19 1.74 2.53 -0.17
C ALA A 19 0.70 2.94 -1.21
N PHE A 20 0.89 2.44 -2.43
CA PHE A 20 0.13 2.83 -3.61
C PHE A 20 -0.13 1.62 -4.52
N VAL A 21 -1.34 1.58 -5.09
CA VAL A 21 -1.72 0.68 -6.18
C VAL A 21 -2.40 1.52 -7.25
N GLY A 22 -1.95 1.42 -8.51
CA GLY A 22 -2.49 2.22 -9.61
C GLY A 22 -2.80 1.38 -10.84
N SER A 23 -3.76 1.80 -11.66
CA SER A 23 -3.96 1.21 -12.99
C SER A 23 -2.85 1.69 -13.95
N PRO A 24 -2.47 0.91 -14.97
CA PRO A 24 -1.43 1.31 -15.92
C PRO A 24 -1.75 2.61 -16.68
N ASP A 25 -3.03 2.91 -16.89
CA ASP A 25 -3.52 4.15 -17.51
C ASP A 25 -3.61 5.34 -16.53
N GLY A 26 -3.33 5.13 -15.24
CA GLY A 26 -3.36 6.14 -14.18
C GLY A 26 -4.74 6.58 -13.72
N GLN A 27 -5.83 6.04 -14.27
CA GLN A 27 -7.21 6.47 -13.97
C GLN A 27 -7.70 6.03 -12.60
N ARG A 28 -7.32 4.82 -12.17
CA ARG A 28 -7.63 4.29 -10.83
C ARG A 28 -6.38 4.29 -9.97
N ARG A 29 -6.54 4.74 -8.73
CA ARG A 29 -5.48 4.70 -7.73
C ARG A 29 -6.01 4.49 -6.33
N ILE A 30 -5.25 3.74 -5.55
CA ILE A 30 -5.47 3.52 -4.12
C ILE A 30 -4.18 3.92 -3.42
N ARG A 31 -4.28 4.77 -2.41
CA ARG A 31 -3.16 5.14 -1.54
C ARG A 31 -3.56 4.87 -0.11
N VAL A 32 -2.72 4.12 0.59
CA VAL A 32 -2.90 3.80 2.01
C VAL A 32 -1.65 4.22 2.76
N GLN A 33 -1.83 4.68 3.99
CA GLN A 33 -0.74 5.12 4.85
C GLN A 33 -1.00 4.66 6.28
N GLY A 34 0.07 4.44 7.03
CA GLY A 34 -0.04 4.07 8.43
C GLY A 34 1.28 4.18 9.17
N THR A 35 1.18 4.10 10.50
CA THR A 35 2.35 4.04 11.38
C THR A 35 2.23 2.85 12.32
N GLY A 36 3.36 2.28 12.74
CA GLY A 36 3.38 1.16 13.66
C GLY A 36 4.80 0.83 14.11
N GLU A 37 4.92 -0.01 15.13
CA GLU A 37 6.22 -0.48 15.64
C GLU A 37 6.60 -1.83 15.01
N ASN A 38 5.61 -2.64 14.66
CA ASN A 38 5.79 -3.92 13.98
C ASN A 38 5.63 -3.76 12.46
N ALA A 39 6.73 -3.96 11.72
CA ALA A 39 6.76 -3.84 10.26
C ALA A 39 5.79 -4.79 9.54
N TRP A 40 5.72 -6.03 10.02
CA TRP A 40 4.90 -7.07 9.40
C TRP A 40 3.41 -6.77 9.58
N GLU A 41 2.99 -6.44 10.80
CA GLU A 41 1.60 -6.10 11.11
C GLU A 41 1.16 -4.84 10.35
N LEU A 42 2.00 -3.80 10.31
CA LEU A 42 1.72 -2.58 9.57
C LEU A 42 1.53 -2.86 8.08
N GLY A 43 2.46 -3.62 7.47
CA GLY A 43 2.38 -3.99 6.05
C GLY A 43 1.13 -4.82 5.73
N ALA A 44 0.85 -5.85 6.54
CA ALA A 44 -0.31 -6.71 6.37
C ALA A 44 -1.63 -5.93 6.51
N HIS A 45 -1.70 -5.02 7.48
CA HIS A 45 -2.86 -4.17 7.70
C HIS A 45 -3.10 -3.21 6.53
N LEU A 46 -2.07 -2.52 6.04
CA LEU A 46 -2.20 -1.63 4.90
C LEU A 46 -2.51 -2.38 3.59
N ALA A 47 -1.95 -3.57 3.39
CA ALA A 47 -2.29 -4.41 2.25
C ALA A 47 -3.78 -4.81 2.27
N GLN A 48 -4.29 -5.27 3.42
CA GLN A 48 -5.72 -5.58 3.58
C GLN A 48 -6.61 -4.35 3.38
N THR A 49 -6.16 -3.18 3.85
CA THR A 49 -6.84 -1.90 3.63
C THR A 49 -6.89 -1.54 2.15
N ALA A 50 -5.81 -1.79 1.40
CA ALA A 50 -5.82 -1.55 -0.05
C ALA A 50 -6.73 -2.54 -0.78
N VAL A 51 -6.72 -3.82 -0.39
CA VAL A 51 -7.61 -4.84 -0.95
C VAL A 51 -9.07 -4.50 -0.72
N SER A 52 -9.45 -4.06 0.50
CA SER A 52 -10.83 -3.65 0.80
C SER A 52 -11.28 -2.40 0.04
N GLN A 53 -10.34 -1.59 -0.45
CA GLN A 53 -10.59 -0.44 -1.33
C GLN A 53 -10.60 -0.81 -2.82
N GLY A 54 -10.43 -2.08 -3.17
CA GLY A 54 -10.50 -2.56 -4.55
C GLY A 54 -9.15 -2.68 -5.26
N ALA A 55 -8.04 -2.79 -4.51
CA ALA A 55 -6.72 -2.98 -5.12
C ALA A 55 -6.65 -4.23 -6.01
N MET A 56 -7.39 -5.29 -5.65
CA MET A 56 -7.43 -6.51 -6.45
C MET A 56 -8.05 -6.28 -7.83
N GLU A 57 -9.09 -5.43 -7.96
CA GLU A 57 -9.62 -5.16 -9.30
C GLU A 57 -8.62 -4.40 -10.15
N ILE A 58 -7.84 -3.48 -9.57
CA ILE A 58 -6.79 -2.78 -10.31
C ILE A 58 -5.73 -3.78 -10.77
N LEU A 59 -5.26 -4.65 -9.88
CA LEU A 59 -4.17 -5.61 -10.14
C LEU A 59 -4.56 -6.78 -11.04
N THR A 60 -5.84 -7.08 -11.20
CA THR A 60 -6.30 -8.18 -12.08
C THR A 60 -6.35 -7.76 -13.55
N HIS A 61 -6.31 -6.46 -13.84
CA HIS A 61 -6.43 -5.89 -15.20
C HIS A 61 -5.11 -5.28 -15.71
N VAL A 62 -3.96 -5.80 -15.24
CA VAL A 62 -2.61 -5.33 -15.58
C VAL A 62 -1.86 -6.24 -16.54
#